data_AF-A0AAW3RXB6-F1
#
_entry.id   AF-A0AAW3RXB6-F1
#
_cell.length_a   1.000
_cell.length_b   1.000
_cell.length_c   1.000
_cell.angle_alpha   90.00
_cell.angle_beta   90.00
_cell.angle_gamma   90.00
#
_symmetry.space_group_name_H-M   'P 1'
#
loop_
_entity.id
_entity.type
_entity.pdbx_description
1 polymer ?
#
loop_
_entity_poly.entity_id
_entity_poly.type
_entity_poly.pdbx_seq_one_letter_code
_entity_poly.pdbx_strand_id
1 'polypeptide(L)'
;MKYALGNILYYWPKEDVEAFYQAAVNSSADIIYLGETVCSKRRLMKVADWFNVAREVANSGKQVVISTLALLQAPSELTELKRYVENGEFLLEANDLGAVNIAAERNFPFVAGHALNCYNAYTLRVLHKQGMVRWCMPVELSRDWLQNLLNQCDELGFRHQFEVEVLSYGHLPLAYSARCFTARSEDRPKDECETCCLSYPQGRKMLSQENQQVFVLNGIQTQSGYCYNLGNELTSMQDLVDIVRLSPNDISTPAMLDKFRANEQGNAPLTLENQADCNGYWRRVAGLELVQ
;
A
#
# COMPACT_ATOMS: atom_id res chain seq x y z
N MET A 1 -7.76 14.68 -8.59
CA MET A 1 -6.72 13.74 -8.14
C MET A 1 -6.77 12.47 -8.98
N LYS A 2 -5.71 11.67 -9.03
CA LYS A 2 -5.77 10.30 -9.59
C LYS A 2 -6.20 9.31 -8.52
N TYR A 3 -6.77 8.19 -8.93
CA TYR A 3 -7.16 7.11 -8.02
C TYR A 3 -6.40 5.83 -8.33
N ALA A 4 -5.83 5.24 -7.28
CA ALA A 4 -5.03 4.03 -7.37
C ALA A 4 -5.67 2.87 -6.62
N LEU A 5 -5.57 1.67 -7.17
CA LEU A 5 -5.84 0.43 -6.47
C LEU A 5 -4.50 -0.16 -6.01
N GLY A 6 -4.33 -0.32 -4.70
CA GLY A 6 -3.14 -0.92 -4.08
C GLY A 6 -2.97 -2.39 -4.44
N ASN A 7 -1.79 -2.96 -4.13
CA ASN A 7 -1.57 -4.39 -4.27
C ASN A 7 -2.34 -5.16 -3.19
N ILE A 8 -2.71 -6.40 -3.49
CA ILE A 8 -3.34 -7.30 -2.52
C ILE A 8 -2.34 -7.58 -1.38
N LEU A 9 -2.71 -7.26 -0.14
CA LEU A 9 -1.88 -7.53 1.04
C LEU A 9 -2.08 -8.93 1.61
N TYR A 10 -3.24 -9.54 1.40
CA TYR A 10 -3.60 -10.85 1.93
C TYR A 10 -3.15 -11.98 1.01
N TYR A 11 -3.09 -13.21 1.54
CA TYR A 11 -2.70 -14.36 0.74
C TYR A 11 -3.94 -15.07 0.18
N TRP A 12 -4.31 -14.71 -1.04
CA TRP A 12 -5.45 -15.30 -1.74
C TRP A 12 -5.02 -16.45 -2.68
N PRO A 13 -5.93 -17.38 -2.99
CA PRO A 13 -5.76 -18.32 -4.09
C PRO A 13 -5.43 -17.62 -5.41
N LYS A 14 -4.72 -18.31 -6.31
CA LYS A 14 -4.29 -17.73 -7.59
C LYS A 14 -5.48 -17.25 -8.42
N GLU A 15 -6.54 -18.03 -8.44
CA GLU A 15 -7.77 -17.77 -9.19
C GLU A 15 -8.45 -16.48 -8.70
N ASP A 16 -8.46 -16.26 -7.38
CA ASP A 16 -9.04 -15.05 -6.77
C ASP A 16 -8.18 -13.82 -7.06
N VAL A 17 -6.86 -13.98 -7.09
CA VAL A 17 -5.92 -12.92 -7.49
C VAL A 17 -6.15 -12.52 -8.95
N GLU A 18 -6.24 -13.49 -9.87
CA GLU A 18 -6.49 -13.24 -11.28
C GLU A 18 -7.87 -12.60 -11.50
N ALA A 19 -8.91 -13.10 -10.83
CA ALA A 19 -10.25 -12.52 -10.87
C ALA A 19 -10.27 -11.07 -10.36
N PHE A 20 -9.52 -10.77 -9.29
CA PHE A 20 -9.39 -9.42 -8.79
C PHE A 20 -8.78 -8.45 -9.80
N TYR A 21 -7.66 -8.82 -10.44
CA TYR A 21 -7.04 -7.93 -11.42
C TYR A 21 -7.84 -7.83 -12.72
N GLN A 22 -8.61 -8.86 -13.10
CA GLN A 22 -9.59 -8.76 -14.19
C GLN A 22 -10.73 -7.79 -13.86
N ALA A 23 -11.21 -7.75 -12.61
CA ALA A 23 -12.13 -6.71 -12.16
C ALA A 23 -11.45 -5.32 -12.16
N ALA A 24 -10.18 -5.25 -11.74
CA ALA A 24 -9.40 -4.02 -11.70
C ALA A 24 -9.19 -3.40 -13.10
N VAL A 25 -9.01 -4.22 -14.15
CA VAL A 25 -8.95 -3.77 -15.56
C VAL A 25 -10.18 -2.94 -15.94
N ASN A 26 -11.37 -3.34 -15.49
CA ASN A 26 -12.62 -2.68 -15.82
C ASN A 26 -13.01 -1.57 -14.82
N SER A 27 -12.20 -1.36 -13.78
CA SER A 27 -12.46 -0.36 -12.74
C SER A 27 -12.14 1.07 -13.21
N SER A 28 -12.60 2.04 -12.43
CA SER A 28 -12.26 3.45 -12.62
C SER A 28 -10.85 3.82 -12.11
N ALA A 29 -10.00 2.87 -11.70
CA ALA A 29 -8.63 3.18 -11.29
C ALA A 29 -7.79 3.73 -12.45
N ASP A 30 -6.97 4.73 -12.17
CA ASP A 30 -5.93 5.25 -13.08
C ASP A 30 -4.63 4.43 -12.96
N ILE A 31 -4.36 3.93 -11.75
CA ILE A 31 -3.11 3.26 -11.37
C ILE A 31 -3.45 1.95 -10.66
N ILE A 32 -2.78 0.86 -11.03
CA ILE A 32 -2.89 -0.44 -10.39
C ILE A 32 -1.53 -0.86 -9.85
N TYR A 33 -1.46 -1.11 -8.55
CA TYR A 33 -0.33 -1.73 -7.89
C TYR A 33 -0.56 -3.24 -7.83
N LEU A 34 0.48 -4.02 -8.14
CA LEU A 34 0.42 -5.48 -8.07
C LEU A 34 1.77 -6.06 -7.65
N GLY A 35 1.77 -7.29 -7.14
CA GLY A 35 2.95 -7.91 -6.56
C GLY A 35 2.76 -8.29 -5.10
N GLU A 36 3.85 -8.72 -4.47
CA GLU A 36 3.86 -9.26 -3.11
C GLU A 36 4.75 -8.40 -2.22
N THR A 37 4.16 -7.81 -1.17
CA THR A 37 4.83 -6.89 -0.25
C THR A 37 5.08 -7.47 1.14
N VAL A 38 4.47 -8.62 1.46
CA VAL A 38 4.42 -9.18 2.82
C VAL A 38 5.39 -10.34 3.01
N CYS A 39 5.38 -11.35 2.14
CA CYS A 39 6.18 -12.56 2.38
C CYS A 39 6.56 -13.31 1.11
N SER A 40 7.85 -13.55 0.91
CA SER A 40 8.42 -14.32 -0.22
C SER A 40 8.01 -15.80 -0.27
N LYS A 41 7.41 -16.35 0.80
CA LYS A 41 6.87 -17.71 0.83
C LYS A 41 5.48 -17.82 0.18
N ARG A 42 4.82 -16.70 -0.11
CA ARG A 42 3.50 -16.63 -0.76
C ARG A 42 3.64 -16.79 -2.27
N ARG A 43 3.92 -18.02 -2.72
CA ARG A 43 4.42 -18.31 -4.09
C ARG A 43 3.36 -18.81 -5.08
N LEU A 44 2.08 -18.64 -4.78
CA LEU A 44 1.01 -18.96 -5.73
C LEU A 44 1.11 -18.12 -7.02
N MET A 45 1.62 -16.89 -6.90
CA MET A 45 2.02 -16.05 -8.02
C MET A 45 3.55 -15.97 -8.10
N LYS A 46 4.13 -16.35 -9.24
CA LYS A 46 5.55 -16.16 -9.53
C LYS A 46 5.76 -14.84 -10.27
N VAL A 47 7.03 -14.41 -10.36
CA VAL A 47 7.44 -13.20 -11.11
C VAL A 47 6.83 -13.15 -12.52
N ALA A 48 6.82 -14.27 -13.24
CA ALA A 48 6.27 -14.33 -14.60
C ALA A 48 4.73 -14.18 -14.61
N ASP A 49 4.03 -14.74 -13.63
CA ASP A 49 2.58 -14.57 -13.49
C ASP A 49 2.25 -13.09 -13.24
N TRP A 50 3.01 -12.43 -12.35
CA TRP A 50 2.85 -10.99 -12.10
C TRP A 50 3.07 -10.13 -13.33
N PHE A 51 4.09 -10.43 -14.14
CA PHE A 51 4.30 -9.69 -15.40
C PHE A 51 3.20 -9.93 -16.43
N ASN A 52 2.61 -11.14 -16.49
CA ASN A 52 1.49 -11.39 -17.38
C ASN A 52 0.27 -10.56 -16.97
N VAL A 53 -0.09 -10.56 -15.68
CA VAL A 53 -1.16 -9.71 -15.14
C VAL A 53 -0.85 -8.23 -15.37
N ALA A 54 0.40 -7.80 -15.16
CA ALA A 54 0.82 -6.42 -15.41
C ALA A 54 0.60 -5.99 -16.86
N ARG A 55 0.93 -6.84 -17.84
CA ARG A 55 0.70 -6.55 -19.26
C ARG A 55 -0.79 -6.48 -19.59
N GLU A 56 -1.60 -7.39 -19.05
CA GLU A 56 -3.05 -7.36 -19.23
C GLU A 56 -3.65 -6.06 -18.69
N VAL A 57 -3.25 -5.65 -17.48
CA VAL A 57 -3.69 -4.40 -16.88
C VAL A 57 -3.20 -3.19 -17.68
N ALA A 58 -1.94 -3.16 -18.10
CA ALA A 58 -1.39 -2.06 -18.88
C ALA A 58 -2.08 -1.89 -20.25
N ASN A 59 -2.47 -3.00 -20.90
CA ASN A 59 -3.23 -2.97 -22.15
C ASN A 59 -4.61 -2.31 -22.03
N SER A 60 -5.16 -2.20 -20.81
CA SER A 60 -6.39 -1.44 -20.54
C SER A 60 -6.18 0.07 -20.45
N GLY A 61 -4.94 0.56 -20.59
CA GLY A 61 -4.59 1.98 -20.53
C GLY A 61 -4.27 2.49 -19.11
N LYS A 62 -4.20 1.60 -18.11
CA LYS A 62 -3.87 1.94 -16.72
C LYS A 62 -2.37 1.97 -16.50
N GLN A 63 -1.90 2.83 -15.61
CA GLN A 63 -0.51 2.78 -15.16
C GLN A 63 -0.32 1.59 -14.21
N VAL A 64 0.70 0.78 -14.45
CA VAL A 64 1.03 -0.36 -13.60
C VAL A 64 2.27 -0.07 -12.77
N VAL A 65 2.21 -0.43 -11.49
CA VAL A 65 3.34 -0.37 -10.56
C VAL A 65 3.52 -1.74 -9.89
N ILE A 66 4.74 -2.28 -9.93
CA ILE A 66 5.09 -3.55 -9.30
C ILE A 66 5.57 -3.30 -7.87
N SER A 67 4.80 -3.72 -6.89
CA SER A 67 5.13 -3.60 -5.46
C SER A 67 6.03 -4.73 -5.00
N THR A 68 7.17 -4.37 -4.39
CA THR A 68 8.15 -5.34 -3.87
C THR A 68 8.02 -5.54 -2.36
N LEU A 69 8.64 -6.61 -1.84
CA LEU A 69 8.67 -6.94 -0.41
C LEU A 69 9.09 -5.74 0.46
N ALA A 70 8.36 -5.55 1.56
CA ALA A 70 8.67 -4.55 2.58
C ALA A 70 9.79 -4.99 3.54
N LEU A 71 10.16 -6.27 3.53
CA LEU A 71 11.23 -6.79 4.37
C LEU A 71 12.00 -7.90 3.66
N LEU A 72 13.15 -7.53 3.09
CA LEU A 72 14.11 -8.46 2.48
C LEU A 72 14.98 -9.11 3.57
N GLN A 73 15.01 -10.44 3.59
CA GLN A 73 15.67 -11.26 4.60
C GLN A 73 16.64 -12.29 3.99
N ALA A 74 16.53 -12.59 2.70
CA ALA A 74 17.32 -13.64 2.06
C ALA A 74 17.97 -13.21 0.73
N PRO A 75 19.16 -13.75 0.37
CA PRO A 75 19.79 -13.49 -0.92
C PRO A 75 18.94 -13.88 -2.16
N SER A 76 18.09 -14.90 -2.02
CA SER A 76 17.15 -15.31 -3.07
C SER A 76 16.13 -14.21 -3.38
N GLU A 77 15.67 -13.47 -2.37
CA GLU A 77 14.72 -12.36 -2.55
C GLU A 77 15.38 -11.18 -3.27
N LEU A 78 16.67 -10.92 -3.01
CA LEU A 78 17.44 -9.95 -3.79
C LEU A 78 17.56 -10.36 -5.27
N THR A 79 17.65 -11.66 -5.55
CA THR A 79 17.70 -12.15 -6.93
C THR A 79 16.38 -11.94 -7.65
N GLU A 80 15.25 -12.18 -6.99
CA GLU A 80 13.93 -11.88 -7.53
C GLU A 80 13.70 -10.37 -7.72
N LEU A 81 14.09 -9.56 -6.74
CA LEU A 81 14.02 -8.10 -6.82
C LEU A 81 14.79 -7.55 -8.02
N LYS A 82 15.99 -8.07 -8.31
CA LYS A 82 16.75 -7.67 -9.50
C LYS A 82 15.97 -7.92 -10.79
N ARG A 83 15.24 -9.04 -10.88
CA ARG A 83 14.37 -9.34 -12.04
C ARG A 83 13.22 -8.35 -12.18
N TYR A 84 12.66 -7.89 -11.06
CA TYR A 84 11.65 -6.83 -11.10
C TYR A 84 12.23 -5.48 -11.54
N VAL A 85 13.43 -5.10 -11.11
CA VAL A 85 14.03 -3.82 -11.54
C VAL A 85 14.48 -3.87 -13.01
N GLU A 86 14.90 -5.04 -13.49
CA GLU A 86 15.32 -5.25 -14.89
C GLU A 86 14.14 -5.45 -15.86
N ASN A 87 12.90 -5.23 -15.41
CA ASN A 87 11.71 -5.50 -16.22
C ASN A 87 11.57 -4.55 -17.43
N GLY A 88 12.02 -3.30 -17.31
CA GLY A 88 12.01 -2.32 -18.41
C GLY A 88 10.63 -1.86 -18.91
N GLU A 89 9.53 -2.37 -18.33
CA GLU A 89 8.15 -2.16 -18.79
C GLU A 89 7.31 -1.34 -17.79
N PHE A 90 7.45 -1.59 -16.49
CA PHE A 90 6.57 -1.12 -15.43
C PHE A 90 7.36 -0.45 -14.30
N LEU A 91 6.77 0.58 -13.69
CA LEU A 91 7.34 1.21 -12.49
C LEU A 91 7.44 0.21 -11.34
N LEU A 92 8.38 0.45 -10.43
CA LEU A 92 8.56 -0.33 -9.22
C LEU A 92 8.15 0.49 -8.00
N GLU A 93 7.41 -0.09 -7.08
CA GLU A 93 7.27 0.44 -5.72
C GLU A 93 8.29 -0.24 -4.80
N ALA A 94 9.25 0.57 -4.34
CA ALA A 94 10.26 0.18 -3.39
C ALA A 94 9.70 0.29 -1.96
N ASN A 95 9.65 -0.83 -1.25
CA ASN A 95 9.20 -0.92 0.14
C ASN A 95 10.34 -1.24 1.13
N ASP A 96 11.57 -1.41 0.63
CA ASP A 96 12.79 -1.65 1.41
C ASP A 96 13.98 -0.91 0.77
N LEU A 97 14.98 -0.50 1.57
CA LEU A 97 16.14 0.25 1.08
C LEU A 97 17.02 -0.57 0.11
N GLY A 98 16.98 -1.90 0.17
CA GLY A 98 17.58 -2.77 -0.84
C GLY A 98 16.96 -2.55 -2.22
N ALA A 99 15.64 -2.35 -2.31
CA ALA A 99 14.96 -2.01 -3.56
C ALA A 99 15.33 -0.61 -4.04
N VAL A 100 15.42 0.37 -3.15
CA VAL A 100 15.88 1.74 -3.47
C VAL A 100 17.29 1.71 -4.04
N ASN A 101 18.23 1.03 -3.38
CA ASN A 101 19.62 0.98 -3.82
C ASN A 101 19.76 0.31 -5.19
N ILE A 102 19.08 -0.82 -5.39
CA ILE A 102 19.11 -1.57 -6.64
C ILE A 102 18.47 -0.78 -7.80
N ALA A 103 17.42 0.01 -7.52
CA ALA A 103 16.82 0.91 -8.50
C ALA A 103 17.76 2.07 -8.85
N ALA A 104 18.36 2.70 -7.84
CA ALA A 104 19.29 3.81 -8.01
C ALA A 104 20.55 3.41 -8.81
N GLU A 105 21.14 2.25 -8.53
CA GLU A 105 22.30 1.70 -9.26
C GLU A 105 22.01 1.52 -10.76
N ARG A 106 20.75 1.24 -11.11
CA ARG A 106 20.31 1.07 -12.50
C ARG A 106 19.68 2.32 -13.11
N ASN A 107 19.68 3.46 -12.41
CA ASN A 107 18.95 4.68 -12.79
C ASN A 107 17.47 4.40 -13.11
N PHE A 108 16.86 3.48 -12.38
CA PHE A 108 15.49 3.05 -12.60
C PHE A 108 14.53 3.90 -11.76
N PRO A 109 13.53 4.57 -12.35
CA PRO A 109 12.58 5.38 -11.60
C PRO A 109 11.69 4.50 -10.71
N PHE A 110 11.44 4.95 -9.48
CA PHE A 110 10.66 4.16 -8.52
C PHE A 110 9.67 5.01 -7.72
N VAL A 111 8.63 4.34 -7.22
CA VAL A 111 7.71 4.85 -6.20
C VAL A 111 8.29 4.48 -4.83
N ALA A 112 8.48 5.47 -3.95
CA ALA A 112 8.79 5.24 -2.56
C ALA A 112 7.50 4.85 -1.83
N GLY A 113 7.35 3.56 -1.51
CA GLY A 113 6.18 3.05 -0.78
C GLY A 113 6.17 3.50 0.67
N HIS A 114 4.98 3.46 1.30
CA HIS A 114 4.81 3.91 2.68
C HIS A 114 5.68 3.12 3.68
N ALA A 115 6.06 1.88 3.35
CA ALA A 115 6.90 1.03 4.19
C ALA A 115 8.34 1.56 4.38
N LEU A 116 8.80 2.48 3.51
CA LEU A 116 10.11 3.14 3.67
C LEU A 116 10.14 4.13 4.83
N ASN A 117 9.01 4.48 5.44
CA ASN A 117 8.95 5.28 6.66
C ASN A 117 9.70 6.62 6.54
N CYS A 118 9.43 7.35 5.46
CA CYS A 118 10.07 8.64 5.17
C CYS A 118 9.34 9.80 5.85
N TYR A 119 9.91 10.31 6.93
CA TYR A 119 9.26 11.30 7.81
C TYR A 119 9.69 12.75 7.63
N ASN A 120 10.64 13.05 6.75
CA ASN A 120 11.18 14.40 6.61
C ASN A 120 11.61 14.73 5.17
N ALA A 121 11.65 16.03 4.86
CA ALA A 121 11.96 16.53 3.53
C ALA A 121 13.41 16.26 3.09
N TYR A 122 14.37 16.16 4.01
CA TYR A 122 15.77 15.86 3.67
C TYR A 122 15.94 14.44 3.15
N THR A 123 15.29 13.46 3.78
CA THR A 123 15.25 12.07 3.32
C THR A 123 14.55 11.97 1.97
N LEU A 124 13.42 12.65 1.77
CA LEU A 124 12.76 12.69 0.47
C LEU A 124 13.63 13.28 -0.63
N ARG A 125 14.42 14.32 -0.32
CA ARG A 125 15.38 14.88 -1.27
C ARG A 125 16.47 13.89 -1.66
N VAL A 126 16.91 13.04 -0.73
CA VAL A 126 17.87 11.95 -1.02
C VAL A 126 17.22 10.92 -1.96
N LEU A 127 16.00 10.46 -1.64
CA LEU A 127 15.28 9.51 -2.50
C LEU A 127 14.99 10.07 -3.89
N HIS A 128 14.60 11.34 -3.98
CA HIS A 128 14.41 12.04 -5.24
C HIS A 128 15.70 12.03 -6.09
N LYS A 129 16.85 12.35 -5.49
CA LYS A 129 18.16 12.26 -6.17
C LYS A 129 18.52 10.84 -6.61
N GLN A 130 17.94 9.81 -5.98
CA GLN A 130 18.14 8.40 -6.32
C GLN A 130 17.16 7.90 -7.40
N GLY A 131 16.22 8.73 -7.87
CA GLY A 131 15.25 8.37 -8.91
C GLY A 131 13.81 8.16 -8.43
N MET A 132 13.49 8.56 -7.20
CA MET A 132 12.09 8.55 -6.73
C MET A 132 11.24 9.52 -7.54
N VAL A 133 10.16 9.03 -8.14
CA VAL A 133 9.21 9.84 -8.94
C VAL A 133 7.87 10.06 -8.21
N ARG A 134 7.60 9.26 -7.19
CA ARG A 134 6.38 9.32 -6.36
C ARG A 134 6.69 8.90 -4.94
N TRP A 135 6.07 9.55 -3.98
CA TRP A 135 6.17 9.22 -2.57
C TRP A 135 4.78 8.92 -1.99
N CYS A 136 4.62 7.71 -1.43
CA CYS A 136 3.47 7.35 -0.64
C CYS A 136 3.75 7.67 0.83
N MET A 137 2.93 8.55 1.42
CA MET A 137 3.10 9.01 2.79
C MET A 137 3.01 7.83 3.79
N PRO A 138 3.84 7.79 4.85
CA PRO A 138 3.65 6.86 5.96
C PRO A 138 2.25 6.98 6.55
N VAL A 139 1.65 5.83 6.87
CA VAL A 139 0.21 5.66 7.09
C VAL A 139 -0.31 6.26 8.40
N GLU A 140 0.59 6.54 9.33
CA GLU A 140 0.32 7.07 10.67
C GLU A 140 0.44 8.60 10.77
N LEU A 141 0.79 9.28 9.66
CA LEU A 141 0.97 10.72 9.65
C LEU A 141 -0.34 11.47 9.36
N SER A 142 -0.47 12.66 9.93
CA SER A 142 -1.65 13.51 9.75
C SER A 142 -1.57 14.40 8.52
N ARG A 143 -2.71 14.94 8.10
CA ARG A 143 -2.79 15.96 7.04
C ARG A 143 -1.90 17.16 7.35
N ASP A 144 -1.95 17.64 8.59
CA ASP A 144 -1.14 18.80 9.02
C ASP A 144 0.36 18.49 8.92
N TRP A 145 0.77 17.25 9.21
CA TRP A 145 2.16 16.84 9.04
C TRP A 145 2.56 16.81 7.56
N LEU A 146 1.69 16.28 6.70
CA LEU A 146 1.89 16.29 5.25
C LEU A 146 2.10 17.72 4.73
N GLN A 147 1.20 18.64 5.06
CA GLN A 147 1.31 20.04 4.65
C GLN A 147 2.64 20.66 5.07
N ASN A 148 3.04 20.48 6.34
CA ASN A 148 4.29 21.03 6.84
C ASN A 148 5.52 20.44 6.14
N LEU A 149 5.51 19.14 5.84
CA LEU A 149 6.59 18.47 5.13
C LEU A 149 6.67 18.94 3.67
N LEU A 150 5.54 19.11 2.98
CA LEU A 150 5.54 19.63 1.61
C LEU A 150 6.01 21.09 1.54
N ASN A 151 5.65 21.93 2.51
CA ASN A 151 6.20 23.29 2.62
C ASN A 151 7.73 23.27 2.77
N GLN A 152 8.29 22.34 3.56
CA GLN A 152 9.74 22.16 3.64
C GLN A 152 10.33 21.69 2.30
N CYS A 153 9.63 20.85 1.54
CA CYS A 153 10.06 20.47 0.19
C CYS A 153 10.06 21.66 -0.79
N ASP A 154 9.11 22.58 -0.64
CA ASP A 154 9.07 23.84 -1.40
C ASP A 154 10.25 24.75 -1.06
N GLU A 155 10.52 24.96 0.24
CA GLU A 155 11.68 25.73 0.71
C GLU A 155 13.01 25.14 0.21
N LEU A 156 13.09 23.81 0.12
CA LEU A 156 14.25 23.09 -0.43
C LEU A 156 14.25 23.01 -1.97
N GLY A 157 13.22 23.53 -2.65
CA GLY A 157 13.16 23.71 -4.10
C GLY A 157 12.85 22.46 -4.93
N PHE A 158 12.22 21.43 -4.36
CA PHE A 158 11.99 20.15 -5.07
C PHE A 158 10.58 19.55 -4.96
N ARG A 159 9.62 20.23 -4.31
CA ARG A 159 8.24 19.76 -4.14
C ARG A 159 7.55 19.35 -5.45
N HIS A 160 7.71 20.12 -6.52
CA HIS A 160 7.02 19.88 -7.80
C HIS A 160 7.71 18.84 -8.70
N GLN A 161 8.68 18.08 -8.16
CA GLN A 161 9.45 17.11 -8.93
C GLN A 161 9.02 15.65 -8.66
N PHE A 162 8.03 15.41 -7.81
CA PHE A 162 7.48 14.09 -7.50
C PHE A 162 5.98 14.16 -7.17
N GLU A 163 5.28 13.05 -7.38
CA GLU A 163 3.86 12.88 -7.01
C GLU A 163 3.72 12.50 -5.52
N VAL A 164 2.70 13.04 -4.84
CA VAL A 164 2.32 12.69 -3.47
C VAL A 164 1.13 11.74 -3.48
N GLU A 165 1.29 10.59 -2.84
CA GLU A 165 0.25 9.57 -2.72
C GLU A 165 -0.12 9.32 -1.25
N VAL A 166 -1.41 9.10 -0.98
CA VAL A 166 -1.93 8.77 0.35
C VAL A 166 -2.77 7.50 0.30
N LEU A 167 -2.41 6.53 1.16
CA LEU A 167 -3.26 5.37 1.43
C LEU A 167 -4.53 5.83 2.17
N SER A 168 -5.64 5.87 1.44
CA SER A 168 -6.88 6.53 1.85
C SER A 168 -8.01 5.56 2.17
N TYR A 169 -7.84 4.27 1.89
CA TYR A 169 -8.79 3.23 2.22
C TYR A 169 -8.11 1.90 2.56
N GLY A 170 -8.67 1.15 3.51
CA GLY A 170 -8.26 -0.21 3.86
C GLY A 170 -7.48 -0.30 5.17
N HIS A 171 -7.05 -1.51 5.53
CA HIS A 171 -6.31 -1.75 6.78
C HIS A 171 -4.86 -1.27 6.66
N LEU A 172 -4.48 -0.27 7.46
CA LEU A 172 -3.16 0.37 7.42
C LEU A 172 -2.08 -0.59 7.91
N PRO A 173 -1.03 -0.89 7.14
CA PRO A 173 0.12 -1.68 7.61
C PRO A 173 1.01 -0.84 8.55
N LEU A 174 0.75 -0.91 9.85
CA LEU A 174 1.38 -0.08 10.88
C LEU A 174 2.78 -0.57 11.29
N ALA A 175 3.03 -1.87 11.22
CA ALA A 175 4.32 -2.44 11.60
C ALA A 175 4.64 -3.74 10.84
N TYR A 176 5.94 -4.01 10.70
CA TYR A 176 6.50 -5.20 10.08
C TYR A 176 7.44 -5.92 11.05
N SER A 177 7.41 -7.25 11.04
CA SER A 177 8.27 -8.08 11.90
C SER A 177 9.05 -9.11 11.09
N ALA A 178 10.28 -9.42 11.49
CA ALA A 178 11.00 -10.57 10.92
C ALA A 178 10.28 -11.90 11.23
N ARG A 179 9.50 -11.94 12.33
CA ARG A 179 8.70 -13.09 12.75
C ARG A 179 7.28 -13.00 12.15
N CYS A 180 6.71 -14.14 11.78
CA CYS A 180 5.36 -14.21 11.25
C CYS A 180 4.33 -14.39 12.38
N PHE A 181 3.48 -13.39 12.59
CA PHE A 181 2.43 -13.41 13.60
C PHE A 181 1.35 -14.46 13.28
N THR A 182 0.98 -14.62 12.02
CA THR A 182 0.00 -15.64 11.60
C THR A 182 0.51 -17.05 11.88
N ALA A 183 1.77 -17.36 11.54
CA ALA A 183 2.36 -18.66 11.85
C ALA A 183 2.44 -18.88 13.37
N ARG A 184 2.87 -17.85 14.13
CA ARG A 184 2.94 -17.94 15.59
C ARG A 184 1.58 -18.19 16.23
N SER A 185 0.50 -17.63 15.69
CA SER A 185 -0.86 -17.86 16.19
C SER A 185 -1.36 -19.30 16.00
N GLU A 186 -0.72 -20.07 15.12
CA GLU A 186 -0.93 -21.51 14.92
C GLU A 186 0.10 -22.36 15.68
N ASP A 187 0.91 -21.73 16.54
CA ASP A 187 2.09 -22.33 17.21
C ASP A 187 3.09 -22.97 16.23
N ARG A 188 3.23 -22.39 15.03
CA ARG A 188 4.16 -22.84 13.99
C ARG A 188 5.35 -21.89 13.85
N PRO A 189 6.57 -22.41 13.58
CA PRO A 189 7.67 -21.57 13.15
C PRO A 189 7.41 -21.03 11.73
N LYS A 190 8.01 -19.88 11.39
CA LYS A 190 7.82 -19.23 10.08
C LYS A 190 8.26 -20.13 8.92
N ASP A 191 9.33 -20.90 9.10
CA ASP A 191 9.90 -21.75 8.05
C ASP A 191 9.03 -22.97 7.73
N GLU A 192 8.23 -23.43 8.68
CA GLU A 192 7.28 -24.56 8.53
C GLU A 192 5.83 -24.07 8.68
N CYS A 193 5.55 -22.81 8.28
CA CYS A 193 4.23 -22.21 8.44
C CYS A 193 3.13 -22.85 7.57
N GLU A 194 3.49 -23.75 6.65
CA GLU A 194 2.61 -24.41 5.67
C GLU A 194 1.67 -23.44 4.92
N THR A 195 2.10 -22.19 4.75
CA THR A 195 1.30 -21.13 4.11
C THR A 195 -0.08 -20.92 4.75
N CYS A 196 -0.20 -21.10 6.06
CA CYS A 196 -1.44 -20.93 6.86
C CYS A 196 -2.18 -19.60 6.66
N CYS A 197 -1.56 -18.58 6.07
CA CYS A 197 -2.24 -17.33 5.69
C CYS A 197 -3.43 -17.55 4.72
N LEU A 198 -3.46 -18.64 3.94
CA LEU A 198 -4.61 -18.98 3.07
C LEU A 198 -5.91 -19.17 3.84
N SER A 199 -5.82 -19.67 5.08
CA SER A 199 -6.99 -19.85 5.95
C SER A 199 -7.54 -18.52 6.50
N TYR A 200 -6.84 -17.41 6.26
CA TYR A 200 -7.13 -16.08 6.80
C TYR A 200 -7.17 -15.03 5.68
N PRO A 201 -8.18 -15.07 4.79
CA PRO A 201 -8.23 -14.22 3.59
C PRO A 201 -8.34 -12.71 3.89
N GLN A 202 -8.71 -12.34 5.12
CA GLN A 202 -8.74 -10.96 5.64
C GLN A 202 -7.82 -10.78 6.86
N GLY A 203 -6.84 -11.66 7.04
CA GLY A 203 -5.98 -11.70 8.21
C GLY A 203 -6.69 -12.18 9.48
N ARG A 204 -6.04 -12.00 10.63
CA ARG A 204 -6.55 -12.42 11.95
C ARG A 204 -6.83 -11.23 12.83
N LYS A 205 -8.07 -11.11 13.29
CA LYS A 205 -8.46 -10.09 14.27
C LYS A 205 -7.72 -10.31 15.59
N MET A 206 -7.19 -9.23 16.15
CA MET A 206 -6.56 -9.20 17.47
C MET A 206 -7.37 -8.27 18.38
N LEU A 207 -7.78 -8.82 19.52
CA LEU A 207 -8.59 -8.12 20.51
C LEU A 207 -7.73 -7.73 21.73
N SER A 208 -8.11 -6.63 22.39
CA SER A 208 -7.60 -6.27 23.72
C SER A 208 -8.18 -7.19 24.81
N GLN A 209 -7.73 -7.01 26.05
CA GLN A 209 -8.29 -7.75 27.19
C GLN A 209 -9.74 -7.34 27.48
N GLU A 210 -10.12 -6.13 27.09
CA GLU A 210 -11.47 -5.57 27.15
C GLU A 210 -12.33 -5.94 25.93
N ASN A 211 -11.87 -6.89 25.11
CA ASN A 211 -12.58 -7.41 23.93
C ASN A 211 -12.79 -6.37 22.81
N GLN A 212 -11.98 -5.31 22.77
CA GLN A 212 -11.98 -4.34 21.67
C GLN A 212 -11.04 -4.80 20.56
N GLN A 213 -11.46 -4.72 19.28
CA GLN A 213 -10.56 -4.98 18.16
C GLN A 213 -9.54 -3.84 18.02
N VAL A 214 -8.25 -4.18 18.07
CA VAL A 214 -7.16 -3.19 17.99
C VAL A 214 -6.36 -3.35 16.70
N PHE A 215 -6.13 -4.59 16.26
CA PHE A 215 -5.30 -4.86 15.09
C PHE A 215 -5.85 -6.01 14.24
N VAL A 216 -5.37 -6.08 13.00
CA VAL A 216 -5.46 -7.25 12.13
C VAL A 216 -4.04 -7.76 11.84
N LEU A 217 -3.79 -9.04 12.11
CA LEU A 217 -2.49 -9.68 11.87
C LEU A 217 -2.50 -10.38 10.50
N ASN A 218 -1.53 -10.02 9.65
CA ASN A 218 -1.41 -10.57 8.30
C ASN A 218 0.05 -10.94 7.99
N GLY A 219 0.41 -12.21 8.19
CA GLY A 219 1.78 -12.68 8.02
C GLY A 219 2.72 -11.96 8.98
N ILE A 220 3.60 -11.12 8.43
CA ILE A 220 4.55 -10.30 9.21
C ILE A 220 4.01 -8.92 9.58
N GLN A 221 2.84 -8.54 9.06
CA GLN A 221 2.26 -7.22 9.26
C GLN A 221 1.33 -7.20 10.47
N THR A 222 1.42 -6.11 11.22
CA THR A 222 0.37 -5.66 12.13
C THR A 222 -0.35 -4.51 11.45
N GLN A 223 -1.63 -4.70 11.13
CA GLN A 223 -2.45 -3.69 10.49
C GLN A 223 -3.43 -3.04 11.46
N SER A 224 -3.97 -1.86 11.12
CA SER A 224 -5.05 -1.22 11.88
C SER A 224 -6.23 -2.17 12.09
N GLY A 225 -6.85 -2.11 13.27
CA GLY A 225 -8.01 -2.92 13.61
C GLY A 225 -9.22 -2.59 12.75
N TYR A 226 -9.46 -1.31 12.48
CA TYR A 226 -10.56 -0.82 11.66
C TYR A 226 -10.07 -0.42 10.27
N CYS A 227 -10.99 -0.37 9.31
CA CYS A 227 -10.72 0.08 7.95
C CYS A 227 -10.45 1.57 7.97
N TYR A 228 -9.27 2.00 7.54
CA TYR A 228 -9.04 3.43 7.37
C TYR A 228 -9.86 3.94 6.20
N ASN A 229 -10.55 5.07 6.35
CA ASN A 229 -11.45 5.57 5.32
C ASN A 229 -11.46 7.09 5.27
N LEU A 230 -10.81 7.64 4.23
CA LEU A 230 -10.70 9.07 3.98
C LEU A 230 -11.63 9.56 2.86
N GLY A 231 -12.65 8.79 2.48
CA GLY A 231 -13.50 9.17 1.36
C GLY A 231 -14.31 10.45 1.61
N ASN A 232 -14.52 10.84 2.88
CA ASN A 232 -15.11 12.14 3.26
C ASN A 232 -14.09 13.27 3.43
N GLU A 233 -12.78 12.97 3.33
CA GLU A 233 -11.68 13.95 3.47
C GLU A 233 -11.13 14.43 2.13
N LEU A 234 -11.65 13.95 1.00
CA LEU A 234 -11.11 14.19 -0.34
C LEU A 234 -11.01 15.69 -0.68
N THR A 235 -11.95 16.51 -0.23
CA THR A 235 -11.89 17.97 -0.41
C THR A 235 -10.69 18.59 0.30
N SER A 236 -10.28 18.03 1.45
CA SER A 236 -9.10 18.49 2.19
C SER A 236 -7.76 18.04 1.58
N MET A 237 -7.80 17.18 0.57
CA MET A 237 -6.63 16.68 -0.15
C MET A 237 -6.31 17.49 -1.41
N GLN A 238 -7.22 18.39 -1.83
CA GLN A 238 -7.01 19.26 -2.99
C GLN A 238 -5.72 20.06 -2.85
N ASP A 239 -4.95 20.13 -3.93
CA ASP A 239 -3.61 20.74 -4.03
C ASP A 239 -2.52 20.13 -3.11
N LEU A 240 -2.86 19.14 -2.28
CA LEU A 240 -1.96 18.47 -1.35
C LEU A 240 -1.55 17.07 -1.81
N VAL A 241 -2.51 16.31 -2.33
CA VAL A 241 -2.36 14.90 -2.71
C VAL A 241 -2.61 14.75 -4.20
N ASP A 242 -1.70 14.09 -4.91
CA ASP A 242 -1.85 13.81 -6.34
C ASP A 242 -2.63 12.52 -6.58
N ILE A 243 -2.45 11.51 -5.69
CA ILE A 243 -2.98 10.16 -5.84
C ILE A 243 -3.64 9.66 -4.53
N VAL A 244 -4.89 9.24 -4.64
CA VAL A 244 -5.66 8.58 -3.58
C VAL A 244 -5.60 7.07 -3.79
N ARG A 245 -4.94 6.34 -2.90
CA ARG A 245 -4.79 4.88 -3.01
C ARG A 245 -5.76 4.13 -2.10
N LEU A 246 -6.45 3.14 -2.65
CA LEU A 246 -7.31 2.23 -1.89
C LEU A 246 -6.63 0.85 -1.79
N SER A 247 -6.44 0.33 -0.58
CA SER A 247 -5.92 -1.03 -0.36
C SER A 247 -7.03 -2.08 -0.55
N PRO A 248 -6.79 -3.15 -1.33
CA PRO A 248 -7.74 -4.24 -1.50
C PRO A 248 -8.01 -4.97 -0.17
N ASN A 249 -9.28 -5.04 0.21
CA ASN A 249 -9.75 -5.90 1.30
C ASN A 249 -10.39 -7.18 0.77
N ASP A 250 -11.09 -7.07 -0.35
CA ASP A 250 -11.81 -8.15 -1.04
C ASP A 250 -12.11 -7.76 -2.50
N ILE A 251 -12.79 -8.67 -3.22
CA ILE A 251 -13.17 -8.52 -4.62
C ILE A 251 -14.05 -7.29 -4.92
N SER A 252 -14.71 -6.71 -3.92
CA SER A 252 -15.58 -5.54 -4.07
C SER A 252 -14.84 -4.20 -3.99
N THR A 253 -13.57 -4.19 -3.57
CA THR A 253 -12.77 -2.96 -3.44
C THR A 253 -12.76 -2.08 -4.70
N PRO A 254 -12.70 -2.61 -5.94
CA PRO A 254 -12.80 -1.78 -7.14
C PRO A 254 -14.07 -0.92 -7.20
N ALA A 255 -15.22 -1.39 -6.70
CA ALA A 255 -16.45 -0.60 -6.64
C ALA A 255 -16.38 0.53 -5.59
N MET A 256 -15.50 0.42 -4.59
CA MET A 256 -15.26 1.48 -3.62
C MET A 256 -14.57 2.69 -4.26
N LEU A 257 -13.76 2.49 -5.30
CA LEU A 257 -13.14 3.59 -6.06
C LEU A 257 -14.20 4.51 -6.66
N ASP A 258 -15.26 3.95 -7.23
CA ASP A 258 -16.34 4.74 -7.84
C ASP A 258 -17.05 5.62 -6.81
N LYS A 259 -17.25 5.09 -5.61
CA LYS A 259 -17.82 5.84 -4.48
C LYS A 259 -16.89 6.97 -4.01
N PHE A 260 -15.58 6.72 -3.93
CA PHE A 260 -14.59 7.76 -3.63
C PHE A 260 -14.61 8.85 -4.71
N ARG A 261 -14.59 8.48 -5.99
CA ARG A 261 -14.68 9.43 -7.11
C ARG A 261 -15.95 10.27 -7.07
N ALA A 262 -17.10 9.65 -6.80
CA ALA A 262 -18.37 10.36 -6.69
C ALA A 262 -18.35 11.43 -5.59
N ASN A 263 -17.55 11.23 -4.54
CA ASN A 263 -17.39 12.17 -3.44
C ASN A 263 -16.18 13.10 -3.54
N GLU A 264 -15.48 13.17 -4.68
CA GLU A 264 -14.26 13.99 -4.80
C GLU A 264 -14.50 15.48 -4.48
N GLN A 265 -15.71 15.97 -4.76
CA GLN A 265 -16.14 17.34 -4.44
C GLN A 265 -16.97 17.45 -3.15
N GLY A 266 -17.12 16.35 -2.38
CA GLY A 266 -17.93 16.33 -1.16
C GLY A 266 -19.45 16.22 -1.38
N ASN A 267 -19.89 15.94 -2.60
CA ASN A 267 -21.32 15.93 -2.97
C ASN A 267 -22.03 14.59 -2.72
N ALA A 268 -21.29 13.53 -2.38
CA ALA A 268 -21.81 12.18 -2.20
C ALA A 268 -21.12 11.51 -0.99
N PRO A 269 -21.30 12.05 0.23
CA PRO A 269 -20.57 11.60 1.40
C PRO A 269 -20.80 10.11 1.65
N LEU A 270 -19.74 9.42 2.03
CA LEU A 270 -19.77 8.02 2.39
C LEU A 270 -20.30 7.87 3.82
N THR A 271 -21.11 6.83 4.04
CA THR A 271 -21.46 6.37 5.38
C THR A 271 -20.23 5.75 6.03
N LEU A 272 -19.81 6.29 7.18
CA LEU A 272 -18.73 5.75 8.00
C LEU A 272 -19.32 5.21 9.30
N GLU A 273 -18.94 3.99 9.66
CA GLU A 273 -19.48 3.29 10.83
C GLU A 273 -18.44 3.23 11.96
N ASN A 274 -18.84 3.63 13.17
CA ASN A 274 -17.99 3.51 14.36
C ASN A 274 -17.60 2.04 14.59
N GLN A 275 -16.33 1.82 14.94
CA GLN A 275 -15.75 0.48 15.14
C GLN A 275 -15.73 -0.41 13.87
N ALA A 276 -15.94 0.18 12.70
CA ALA A 276 -15.69 -0.45 11.40
C ALA A 276 -14.72 0.40 10.57
N ASP A 277 -14.92 1.72 10.56
CA ASP A 277 -14.06 2.70 9.93
C ASP A 277 -13.22 3.49 10.95
N CYS A 278 -12.09 4.03 10.51
CA CYS A 278 -11.32 5.03 11.25
C CYS A 278 -10.69 6.08 10.31
N ASN A 279 -10.43 7.28 10.82
CA ASN A 279 -9.73 8.36 10.11
C ASN A 279 -8.82 9.17 11.05
N GLY A 280 -8.55 8.64 12.24
CA GLY A 280 -7.94 9.40 13.32
C GLY A 280 -6.55 9.95 13.02
N TYR A 281 -5.69 9.20 12.33
CA TYR A 281 -4.35 9.68 11.96
C TYR A 281 -4.42 10.94 11.10
N TRP A 282 -5.24 10.94 10.03
CA TRP A 282 -5.44 12.11 9.17
C TRP A 282 -5.82 13.36 9.98
N ARG A 283 -6.71 13.19 10.96
CA ARG A 283 -7.26 14.23 11.82
C ARG A 283 -6.48 14.47 13.11
N ARG A 284 -5.27 13.91 13.23
CA ARG A 284 -4.36 14.12 14.37
C ARG A 284 -4.95 13.70 15.73
N VAL A 285 -5.74 12.63 15.72
CA VAL A 285 -6.20 11.93 16.93
C VAL A 285 -5.73 10.47 16.90
N ALA A 286 -6.12 9.65 17.88
CA ALA A 286 -5.73 8.25 17.92
C ALA A 286 -6.21 7.51 16.66
N GLY A 287 -5.33 6.69 16.05
CA GLY A 287 -5.60 6.10 14.73
C GLY A 287 -6.79 5.15 14.63
N LEU A 288 -7.27 4.63 15.77
CA LEU A 288 -8.47 3.78 15.86
C LEU A 288 -9.77 4.59 15.91
N GLU A 289 -9.69 5.91 16.13
CA GLU A 289 -10.87 6.77 16.26
C GLU A 289 -11.46 7.10 14.89
N LEU A 290 -12.78 7.26 14.89
CA LEU A 290 -13.54 7.83 13.79
C LEU A 290 -14.05 9.20 14.20
N VAL A 291 -13.66 10.23 13.46
CA VAL A 291 -14.14 11.59 13.65
C VAL A 291 -15.01 11.95 12.46
N GLN A 292 -16.30 12.22 12.72
CA GLN A 292 -17.27 12.67 11.73
C GLN A 292 -17.22 14.19 11.55
#